data_AF-A0A935G335-F1
#
_entry.id   AF-A0A935G335-F1
#
_cell.length_a   1.000
_cell.length_b   1.000
_cell.length_c   1.000
_cell.angle_alpha   90.00
_cell.angle_beta   90.00
_cell.angle_gamma   90.00
#
_symmetry.space_group_name_H-M   'P 1'
#
loop_
_entity.id
_entity.type
_entity.pdbx_description
1 polymer ?
#
loop_
_entity_poly.entity_id
_entity_poly.type
_entity_poly.pdbx_seq_one_letter_code
_entity_poly.pdbx_strand_id
1 'polypeptide(L)'
;MALSRLCNPSSLLRTIVLVVVVAQPFAARAADPFLMYLLGFAGNLLESSMKEDEANRSKTGVRKVPSIPAPETLPALKAPASMDQEDLRELIDESFSYLSRAQLTELHTELEKALDDPANSAHREAMLNEFVEVARKVQYTHSQLKGLPPDDKRLLAERFAANSRNLSPDQQQALRERLMQRTLPMPTDLNDMVLAALTPTRQ
;
A
#
# COMPACT_ATOMS: atom_id res chain seq x y z
N MET A 1 -15.21 -33.52 -26.20
CA MET A 1 -15.29 -32.13 -26.70
C MET A 1 -15.00 -31.20 -25.53
N ALA A 2 -13.98 -30.36 -25.70
CA ALA A 2 -13.29 -29.64 -24.66
C ALA A 2 -14.08 -28.43 -24.14
N LEU A 3 -14.30 -28.37 -22.82
CA LEU A 3 -14.67 -27.15 -22.10
C LEU A 3 -13.47 -26.75 -21.24
N SER A 4 -12.44 -26.24 -21.90
CA SER A 4 -11.28 -25.60 -21.27
C SER A 4 -11.33 -24.11 -21.61
N ARG A 5 -12.29 -23.38 -21.03
CA ARG A 5 -12.25 -21.91 -21.06
C ARG A 5 -11.39 -21.43 -19.89
N LEU A 6 -10.16 -21.11 -20.27
CA LEU A 6 -9.15 -20.33 -19.58
C LEU A 6 -9.73 -19.36 -18.55
N CYS A 7 -9.53 -19.67 -17.27
CA CYS A 7 -9.62 -18.70 -16.19
C CYS A 7 -8.36 -17.82 -16.29
N ASN A 8 -8.50 -16.61 -16.84
CA ASN A 8 -7.40 -15.67 -16.99
C ASN A 8 -7.20 -14.96 -15.63
N PRO A 9 -6.07 -15.14 -14.93
CA PRO A 9 -5.86 -14.54 -13.60
C PRO A 9 -5.91 -13.00 -13.61
N SER A 10 -5.71 -12.40 -14.79
CA SER A 10 -5.86 -10.96 -15.06
C SER A 10 -7.30 -10.45 -14.97
N SER A 11 -8.32 -11.32 -15.13
CA SER A 11 -9.73 -10.89 -14.98
C SER A 11 -10.16 -10.74 -13.52
N LEU A 12 -9.49 -11.39 -12.58
CA LEU A 12 -9.74 -11.26 -11.14
C LEU A 12 -9.16 -9.96 -10.58
N LEU A 13 -7.96 -9.57 -11.05
CA LEU A 13 -7.34 -8.28 -10.74
C LEU A 13 -8.20 -7.11 -11.24
N ARG A 14 -8.75 -7.23 -12.46
CA ARG A 14 -9.68 -6.24 -13.05
C ARG A 14 -10.91 -5.97 -12.18
N THR A 15 -11.50 -7.00 -11.60
CA THR A 15 -12.69 -6.82 -10.75
C THR A 15 -12.32 -6.23 -9.39
N ILE A 16 -11.18 -6.58 -8.80
CA ILE A 16 -10.83 -6.13 -7.44
C ILE A 16 -10.40 -4.66 -7.44
N VAL A 17 -9.57 -4.22 -8.39
CA VAL A 17 -9.13 -2.81 -8.45
C VAL A 17 -10.30 -1.89 -8.80
N LEU A 18 -11.18 -2.31 -9.72
CA LEU A 18 -12.35 -1.53 -10.13
C LEU A 18 -13.48 -1.52 -9.08
N VAL A 19 -13.67 -2.61 -8.32
CA VAL A 19 -14.64 -2.63 -7.21
C VAL A 19 -14.14 -1.81 -6.02
N VAL A 20 -12.83 -1.73 -5.77
CA VAL A 20 -12.28 -0.86 -4.72
C VAL A 20 -12.46 0.63 -5.07
N VAL A 21 -12.43 1.00 -6.35
CA VAL A 21 -12.47 2.42 -6.78
C VAL A 21 -13.87 2.90 -7.19
N VAL A 22 -14.71 2.06 -7.80
CA VAL A 22 -16.00 2.50 -8.39
C VAL A 22 -17.23 2.07 -7.57
N ALA A 23 -17.10 1.05 -6.71
CA ALA A 23 -18.22 0.54 -5.91
C ALA A 23 -18.23 1.06 -4.47
N GLN A 24 -17.71 2.27 -4.21
CA GLN A 24 -17.92 2.99 -2.95
C GLN A 24 -19.06 4.01 -3.13
N PRO A 25 -20.35 3.60 -3.12
CA PRO A 25 -21.38 4.56 -2.78
C PRO A 25 -21.09 5.01 -1.35
N PHE A 26 -21.26 6.30 -1.10
CA PHE A 26 -21.01 7.06 0.13
C PHE A 26 -21.78 6.59 1.39
N ALA A 27 -22.17 5.32 1.50
CA ALA A 27 -22.85 4.74 2.65
C ALA A 27 -22.10 3.51 3.17
N ALA A 28 -21.44 3.68 4.32
CA ALA A 28 -20.84 2.65 5.17
C ALA A 28 -19.58 1.92 4.63
N ARG A 29 -18.44 2.59 4.84
CA ARG A 29 -17.10 2.03 5.14
C ARG A 29 -17.02 0.51 5.33
N ALA A 30 -16.78 -0.20 4.24
CA ALA A 30 -15.94 -1.40 4.25
C ALA A 30 -14.68 -1.06 3.44
N ALA A 31 -13.86 -0.16 3.98
CA ALA A 31 -12.46 -0.10 3.55
C ALA A 31 -11.92 -1.54 3.61
N ASP A 32 -11.26 -2.01 2.55
CA ASP A 32 -10.75 -3.39 2.46
C ASP A 32 -10.16 -3.73 3.85
N PRO A 33 -10.73 -4.73 4.58
CA PRO A 33 -10.33 -4.99 5.96
C PRO A 33 -8.84 -5.25 6.05
N PHE A 34 -8.21 -5.67 4.96
CA PHE A 34 -6.77 -5.81 4.84
C PHE A 34 -6.03 -4.47 4.71
N LEU A 35 -6.56 -3.50 3.96
CA LEU A 35 -6.05 -2.12 3.95
C LEU A 35 -6.24 -1.47 5.32
N MET A 36 -7.43 -1.57 5.93
CA MET A 36 -7.67 -1.09 7.31
C MET A 36 -6.72 -1.76 8.31
N TYR A 37 -6.45 -3.05 8.14
CA TYR A 37 -5.50 -3.78 8.96
C TYR A 37 -4.06 -3.29 8.73
N LEU A 38 -3.61 -3.14 7.48
CA LEU A 38 -2.29 -2.60 7.15
C LEU A 38 -2.13 -1.15 7.61
N LEU A 39 -3.15 -0.31 7.43
CA LEU A 39 -3.19 1.08 7.86
C LEU A 39 -3.22 1.20 9.39
N GLY A 40 -4.03 0.39 10.06
CA GLY A 40 -4.09 0.33 11.52
C GLY A 40 -2.82 -0.25 12.13
N PHE A 41 -2.19 -1.21 11.46
CA PHE A 41 -0.92 -1.81 11.88
C PHE A 41 0.26 -0.87 11.64
N ALA A 42 0.34 -0.21 10.48
CA ALA A 42 1.32 0.83 10.20
C ALA A 42 1.16 2.02 11.16
N GLY A 43 -0.08 2.41 11.46
CA GLY A 43 -0.39 3.43 12.49
C GLY A 43 0.11 3.02 13.88
N ASN A 44 -0.17 1.79 14.32
CA ASN A 44 0.32 1.28 15.61
C ASN A 44 1.86 1.17 15.68
N LEU A 45 2.52 0.83 14.57
CA LEU A 45 4.00 0.79 14.50
C LEU A 45 4.61 2.19 14.63
N LEU A 46 4.05 3.17 13.91
CA LEU A 46 4.46 4.57 14.03
C LEU A 46 4.26 5.07 15.45
N GLU A 47 3.10 4.79 16.06
CA GLU A 47 2.79 5.22 17.42
C GLU A 47 3.69 4.53 18.47
N SER A 48 4.10 3.29 18.22
CA SER A 48 5.02 2.56 19.11
C SER A 48 6.45 3.09 19.01
N SER A 49 6.93 3.40 17.80
CA SER A 49 8.27 3.99 17.59
C SER A 49 8.40 5.37 18.23
N MET A 50 7.34 6.20 18.18
CA MET A 50 7.32 7.51 18.82
C MET A 50 7.34 7.44 20.36
N LYS A 51 6.71 6.41 20.95
CA LYS A 51 6.70 6.21 22.41
C LYS A 51 8.03 5.66 22.94
N GLU A 52 8.77 4.88 22.16
CA GLU A 52 10.09 4.37 22.56
C GLU A 52 11.17 5.47 22.60
N ASP A 53 11.10 6.46 21.72
CA ASP A 53 12.00 7.62 21.73
C ASP A 53 11.76 8.56 22.94
N GLU A 54 10.52 8.67 23.42
CA GLU A 54 10.18 9.51 24.56
C GLU A 54 10.55 8.84 25.91
N ALA A 55 10.37 7.51 26.01
CA ALA A 55 10.74 6.74 27.19
C ALA A 55 12.27 6.66 27.38
N ASN A 56 13.06 6.60 26.31
CA ASN A 56 14.52 6.62 26.39
C ASN A 56 15.12 8.03 26.55
N ARG A 57 14.40 9.09 26.20
CA ARG A 57 14.87 10.48 26.42
C ARG A 57 14.94 10.89 27.89
N SER A 58 14.24 10.19 28.77
CA SER A 58 14.19 10.54 30.20
C SER A 58 15.34 9.97 31.05
N LYS A 59 16.26 9.17 30.47
CA LYS A 59 17.28 8.45 31.25
C LYS A 59 18.74 8.61 30.85
N THR A 60 19.08 9.40 29.83
CA THR A 60 20.50 9.54 29.45
C THR A 60 20.86 10.97 29.11
N GLY A 61 21.63 11.58 30.00
CA GLY A 61 22.16 12.93 29.85
C GLY A 61 22.99 13.09 28.58
N VAL A 62 22.84 14.27 27.97
CA VAL A 62 23.76 14.95 27.05
C VAL A 62 24.50 14.02 26.08
N ARG A 63 23.75 13.33 25.20
CA ARG A 63 24.30 12.83 23.94
C ARG A 63 24.00 13.86 22.85
N LYS A 64 25.07 14.43 22.29
CA LYS A 64 25.07 15.34 21.14
C LYS A 64 24.12 14.79 20.07
N VAL A 65 22.96 15.44 19.91
CA VAL A 65 21.93 15.08 18.94
C VAL A 65 22.58 15.15 17.56
N PRO A 66 22.67 14.05 16.79
CA PRO A 66 22.85 14.19 15.35
C PRO A 66 21.60 14.92 14.88
N SER A 67 21.76 16.17 14.43
CA SER A 67 20.70 16.88 13.73
C SER A 67 20.20 15.97 12.62
N ILE A 68 19.05 15.35 12.83
CA ILE A 68 18.28 14.73 11.76
C ILE A 68 18.03 15.88 10.79
N PRO A 69 18.58 15.85 9.57
CA PRO A 69 18.31 16.88 8.59
C PRO A 69 16.80 16.97 8.45
N ALA A 70 16.28 18.19 8.52
CA ALA A 70 14.86 18.47 8.31
C ALA A 70 14.40 17.71 7.06
N PRO A 71 13.19 17.11 7.08
CA PRO A 71 12.70 16.35 5.94
C PRO A 71 12.89 17.22 4.69
N GLU A 72 13.70 16.73 3.75
CA GLU A 72 13.85 17.37 2.46
C GLU A 72 12.44 17.62 1.97
N THR A 73 12.16 18.91 1.75
CA THR A 73 10.85 19.38 1.34
C THR A 73 10.59 18.66 0.03
N LEU A 74 9.72 17.64 0.07
CA LEU A 74 9.28 16.96 -1.12
C LEU A 74 8.90 18.06 -2.12
N PRO A 75 9.33 17.95 -3.39
CA PRO A 75 9.02 18.97 -4.39
C PRO A 75 7.53 19.26 -4.31
N ALA A 76 7.18 20.55 -4.26
CA ALA A 76 5.80 20.99 -4.10
C ALA A 76 5.00 20.48 -5.29
N LEU A 77 4.37 19.31 -5.15
CA LEU A 77 3.54 18.74 -6.18
C LEU A 77 2.38 19.71 -6.46
N LYS A 78 2.06 19.87 -7.74
CA LYS A 78 0.92 20.65 -8.21
C LYS A 78 -0.35 20.26 -7.45
N ALA A 79 -1.26 21.22 -7.29
CA ALA A 79 -2.58 20.92 -6.74
C ALA A 79 -3.27 19.87 -7.64
N PRO A 80 -4.04 18.92 -7.08
CA PRO A 80 -4.62 17.83 -7.89
C PRO A 80 -5.50 18.33 -9.04
N ALA A 81 -6.24 19.43 -8.83
CA ALA A 81 -7.06 20.09 -9.86
C ALA A 81 -6.26 20.69 -11.03
N SER A 82 -4.94 20.84 -10.87
CA SER A 82 -4.01 21.38 -11.87
C SER A 82 -3.04 20.35 -12.44
N MET A 83 -3.17 19.08 -12.05
CA MET A 83 -2.34 18.01 -12.59
C MET A 83 -2.78 17.67 -14.00
N ASP A 84 -1.82 17.65 -14.93
CA ASP A 84 -2.01 17.09 -16.25
C ASP A 84 -1.85 15.57 -16.25
N GLN A 85 -2.05 14.94 -17.41
CA GLN A 85 -1.95 13.49 -17.56
C GLN A 85 -0.53 12.96 -17.27
N GLU A 86 0.50 13.74 -17.60
CA GLU A 86 1.89 13.33 -17.36
C GLU A 86 2.22 13.41 -15.87
N ASP A 87 1.75 14.45 -15.16
CA ASP A 87 1.88 14.58 -13.70
C ASP A 87 1.23 13.38 -12.98
N LEU A 88 0.04 12.94 -13.42
CA LEU A 88 -0.65 11.78 -12.85
C LEU A 88 0.12 10.48 -13.10
N ARG A 89 0.71 10.34 -14.29
CA ARG A 89 1.51 9.18 -14.65
C ARG A 89 2.78 9.10 -13.82
N GLU A 90 3.48 10.20 -13.65
CA GLU A 90 4.66 10.29 -12.78
C GLU A 90 4.29 9.94 -11.33
N LEU A 91 3.21 10.53 -10.81
CA LEU A 91 2.71 10.22 -9.47
C LEU A 91 2.40 8.72 -9.30
N ILE A 92 1.78 8.09 -10.30
CA ILE A 92 1.48 6.65 -10.29
C ILE A 92 2.78 5.85 -10.25
N ASP A 93 3.71 6.15 -11.15
CA ASP A 93 4.97 5.42 -11.27
C ASP A 93 5.82 5.50 -9.98
N GLU A 94 5.86 6.67 -9.34
CA GLU A 94 6.56 6.86 -8.08
C GLU A 94 5.84 6.22 -6.89
N SER A 95 4.53 6.42 -6.78
CA SER A 95 3.76 5.99 -5.61
C SER A 95 3.56 4.48 -5.58
N PHE A 96 3.45 3.87 -6.74
CA PHE A 96 3.15 2.45 -6.90
C PHE A 96 4.35 1.69 -7.48
N SER A 97 5.58 2.11 -7.17
CA SER A 97 6.83 1.51 -7.67
C SER A 97 6.99 0.00 -7.41
N TYR A 98 6.17 -0.56 -6.51
CA TYR A 98 6.13 -1.99 -6.19
C TYR A 98 5.31 -2.82 -7.19
N LEU A 99 4.47 -2.17 -8.02
CA LEU A 99 3.69 -2.83 -9.06
C LEU A 99 4.54 -3.12 -10.30
N SER A 100 4.17 -4.15 -11.05
CA SER A 100 4.76 -4.43 -12.36
C SER A 100 4.34 -3.37 -13.40
N ARG A 101 5.12 -3.22 -14.48
CA ARG A 101 4.78 -2.28 -15.56
C ARG A 101 3.43 -2.56 -16.22
N ALA A 102 3.03 -3.83 -16.32
CA ALA A 102 1.71 -4.19 -16.82
C ALA A 102 0.60 -3.67 -15.88
N GLN A 103 0.74 -3.86 -14.57
CA GLN A 103 -0.20 -3.38 -13.56
C GLN A 103 -0.28 -1.85 -13.49
N LEU A 104 0.86 -1.15 -13.60
CA LEU A 104 0.89 0.32 -13.66
C LEU A 104 0.15 0.84 -14.90
N THR A 105 0.34 0.19 -16.06
CA THR A 105 -0.35 0.55 -17.30
C THR A 105 -1.86 0.31 -17.19
N GLU A 106 -2.27 -0.79 -16.57
CA GLU A 106 -3.68 -1.07 -16.29
C GLU A 106 -4.28 -0.04 -15.34
N LEU A 107 -3.59 0.28 -14.24
CA LEU A 107 -4.04 1.30 -13.28
C LEU A 107 -4.21 2.67 -13.94
N HIS A 108 -3.25 3.09 -14.76
CA HIS A 108 -3.33 4.34 -15.51
C HIS A 108 -4.52 4.33 -16.47
N THR A 109 -4.69 3.27 -17.24
CA THR A 109 -5.79 3.14 -18.22
C THR A 109 -7.16 3.19 -17.55
N GLU A 110 -7.34 2.51 -16.42
CA GLU A 110 -8.61 2.51 -15.70
C GLU A 110 -8.89 3.84 -15.02
N LEU A 111 -7.87 4.52 -14.48
CA LEU A 111 -8.02 5.88 -13.94
C LEU A 111 -8.43 6.87 -15.04
N GLU A 112 -7.73 6.87 -16.17
CA GLU A 112 -8.04 7.71 -17.33
C GLU A 112 -9.48 7.48 -17.81
N LYS A 113 -9.86 6.22 -18.00
CA LYS A 113 -11.23 5.84 -18.36
C LYS A 113 -12.27 6.34 -17.35
N ALA A 114 -11.99 6.26 -16.05
CA ALA A 114 -12.90 6.73 -15.02
C ALA A 114 -13.03 8.27 -15.01
N LEU A 115 -11.95 8.99 -15.30
CA LEU A 115 -11.92 10.45 -15.37
C LEU A 115 -12.54 11.02 -16.65
N ASP A 116 -12.52 10.25 -17.75
CA ASP A 116 -13.09 10.62 -19.04
C ASP A 116 -14.58 10.26 -19.17
N ASP A 117 -15.12 9.45 -18.26
CA ASP A 117 -16.54 9.11 -18.24
C ASP A 117 -17.41 10.36 -17.95
N PRO A 118 -18.31 10.76 -18.86
CA PRO A 118 -19.19 11.91 -18.64
C PRO A 118 -20.06 11.79 -17.39
N ALA A 119 -20.40 10.57 -16.95
CA ALA A 119 -21.14 10.33 -15.72
C ALA A 119 -20.38 10.77 -14.47
N ASN A 120 -19.05 10.79 -14.53
CA ASN A 120 -18.18 11.18 -13.43
C ASN A 120 -17.75 12.66 -13.50
N SER A 121 -18.19 13.40 -14.52
CA SER A 121 -17.78 14.80 -14.74
C SER A 121 -17.97 15.70 -13.51
N ALA A 122 -19.08 15.53 -12.78
CA ALA A 122 -19.37 16.28 -11.56
C ALA A 122 -18.48 15.91 -10.35
N HIS A 123 -17.83 14.74 -10.38
CA HIS A 123 -17.01 14.19 -9.30
C HIS A 123 -15.53 14.10 -9.64
N ARG A 124 -15.14 14.45 -10.86
CA ARG A 124 -13.77 14.30 -11.38
C ARG A 124 -12.71 14.92 -10.46
N GLU A 125 -12.95 16.13 -9.97
CA GLU A 125 -12.02 16.81 -9.06
C GLU A 125 -11.90 16.09 -7.71
N ALA A 126 -13.02 15.62 -7.16
CA ALA A 126 -13.01 14.87 -5.90
C ALA A 126 -12.27 13.53 -6.06
N MET A 127 -12.49 12.82 -7.17
CA MET A 127 -11.77 11.58 -7.50
C MET A 127 -10.27 11.80 -7.63
N LEU A 128 -9.85 12.87 -8.30
CA LEU A 128 -8.44 13.23 -8.43
C LEU A 128 -7.81 13.58 -7.08
N ASN A 129 -8.48 14.40 -6.26
CA ASN A 129 -8.01 14.75 -4.93
C ASN A 129 -7.81 13.50 -4.06
N GLU A 130 -8.79 12.61 -4.01
CA GLU A 130 -8.72 11.37 -3.24
C GLU A 130 -7.60 10.44 -3.77
N PHE A 131 -7.51 10.29 -5.09
CA PHE A 131 -6.46 9.48 -5.71
C PHE A 131 -5.07 9.99 -5.33
N VAL A 132 -4.84 11.30 -5.41
CA VAL A 132 -3.54 11.91 -5.07
C VAL A 132 -3.22 11.73 -3.59
N GLU A 133 -4.19 11.90 -2.69
CA GLU A 133 -3.98 11.64 -1.26
C GLU A 133 -3.59 10.18 -0.99
N VAL A 134 -4.30 9.23 -1.61
CA VAL A 134 -4.00 7.79 -1.48
C VAL A 134 -2.62 7.48 -2.04
N ALA A 135 -2.29 7.94 -3.25
CA ALA A 135 -1.00 7.73 -3.89
C ALA A 135 0.15 8.23 -3.00
N ARG A 136 0.06 9.46 -2.47
CA ARG A 136 1.05 10.02 -1.55
C ARG A 136 1.21 9.19 -0.29
N LYS A 137 0.10 8.72 0.28
CA LYS A 137 0.14 7.88 1.48
C LYS A 137 0.82 6.54 1.22
N VAL A 138 0.56 5.94 0.05
CA VAL A 138 1.20 4.70 -0.39
C VAL A 138 2.70 4.93 -0.59
N GLN A 139 3.09 5.99 -1.32
CA GLN A 139 4.49 6.36 -1.53
C GLN A 139 5.24 6.55 -0.20
N TYR A 140 4.66 7.31 0.72
CA TYR A 140 5.23 7.57 2.04
C TYR A 140 5.38 6.27 2.84
N THR A 141 4.32 5.47 2.93
CA THR A 141 4.34 4.20 3.67
C THR A 141 5.36 3.23 3.09
N HIS A 142 5.39 3.10 1.76
CA HIS A 142 6.36 2.25 1.07
C HIS A 142 7.80 2.71 1.32
N SER A 143 8.06 4.02 1.29
CA SER A 143 9.38 4.59 1.58
C SER A 143 9.82 4.35 3.02
N GLN A 144 8.90 4.51 3.98
CA GLN A 144 9.16 4.21 5.39
C GLN A 144 9.50 2.73 5.59
N LEU A 145 8.68 1.82 5.04
CA LEU A 145 8.94 0.38 5.09
C LEU A 145 10.27 0.03 4.42
N LYS A 146 10.61 0.68 3.30
CA LYS A 146 11.87 0.46 2.59
C LYS A 146 13.07 0.84 3.44
N GLY A 147 12.98 1.95 4.17
CA GLY A 147 14.02 2.50 5.04
C GLY A 147 14.23 1.76 6.37
N LEU A 148 13.35 0.82 6.74
CA LEU A 148 13.50 0.07 7.97
C LEU A 148 14.80 -0.78 7.99
N PRO A 149 15.51 -0.85 9.13
CA PRO A 149 16.60 -1.79 9.35
C PRO A 149 16.18 -3.25 9.10
N PRO A 150 17.10 -4.13 8.68
CA PRO A 150 16.78 -5.54 8.42
C PRO A 150 16.18 -6.28 9.63
N ASP A 151 16.66 -5.99 10.84
CA ASP A 151 16.14 -6.61 12.08
C ASP A 151 14.70 -6.17 12.37
N ASP A 152 14.38 -4.89 12.14
CA ASP A 152 13.02 -4.36 12.29
C ASP A 152 12.07 -4.94 11.24
N LYS A 153 12.53 -5.12 10.00
CA LYS A 153 11.77 -5.79 8.94
C LYS A 153 11.48 -7.25 9.30
N ARG A 154 12.44 -7.97 9.87
CA ARG A 154 12.23 -9.35 10.35
C ARG A 154 11.20 -9.39 11.48
N LEU A 155 11.33 -8.52 12.48
CA LEU A 155 10.36 -8.43 13.58
C LEU A 155 8.95 -8.11 13.06
N LEU A 156 8.87 -7.20 12.09
CA LEU A 156 7.63 -6.83 11.43
C LEU A 156 7.00 -8.02 10.70
N ALA A 157 7.79 -8.78 9.95
CA ALA A 157 7.35 -9.97 9.24
C ALA A 157 6.85 -11.06 10.19
N GLU A 158 7.54 -11.30 11.31
CA GLU A 158 7.13 -12.25 12.34
C GLU A 158 5.81 -11.84 13.01
N ARG A 159 5.65 -10.57 13.36
CA ARG A 159 4.39 -10.03 13.91
C ARG A 159 3.26 -10.16 12.91
N PHE A 160 3.51 -9.85 11.65
CA PHE A 160 2.53 -10.01 10.58
C PHE A 160 2.08 -11.47 10.45
N ALA A 161 3.03 -12.41 10.42
CA ALA A 161 2.74 -13.83 10.33
C ALA A 161 2.02 -14.39 11.58
N ALA A 162 2.31 -13.86 12.77
CA ALA A 162 1.57 -14.20 13.98
C ALA A 162 0.12 -13.74 13.89
N ASN A 163 -0.10 -12.50 13.43
CA ASN A 163 -1.44 -11.94 13.33
C ASN A 163 -2.28 -12.57 12.21
N SER A 164 -1.67 -12.96 11.10
CA SER A 164 -2.38 -13.63 10.01
C SER A 164 -2.95 -14.99 10.41
N ARG A 165 -2.41 -15.64 11.47
CA ARG A 165 -2.95 -16.90 12.01
C ARG A 165 -4.37 -16.73 12.57
N ASN A 166 -4.77 -15.51 12.92
CA ASN A 166 -6.13 -15.19 13.38
C ASN A 166 -7.13 -15.06 12.22
N LEU A 167 -6.65 -15.01 10.97
CA LEU A 167 -7.51 -14.99 9.79
C LEU A 167 -8.08 -16.39 9.51
N SER A 168 -9.26 -16.44 8.88
CA SER A 168 -9.83 -17.70 8.38
C SER A 168 -8.93 -18.34 7.31
N PRO A 169 -9.01 -19.67 7.09
CA PRO A 169 -8.18 -20.36 6.09
C PRO A 169 -8.27 -19.74 4.68
N ASP A 170 -9.47 -19.33 4.25
CA ASP A 170 -9.69 -18.70 2.96
C ASP A 170 -8.99 -17.33 2.87
N GLN A 171 -9.06 -16.53 3.95
CA GLN A 171 -8.36 -15.24 4.03
C GLN A 171 -6.84 -15.42 4.06
N GLN A 172 -6.34 -16.44 4.76
CA GLN A 172 -4.91 -16.75 4.78
C GLN A 172 -4.41 -17.14 3.37
N GLN A 173 -5.21 -17.93 2.64
CA GLN A 173 -4.87 -18.33 1.28
C GLN A 173 -4.87 -17.12 0.33
N ALA A 174 -5.91 -16.29 0.38
CA ALA A 174 -5.97 -15.06 -0.41
C ALA A 174 -4.80 -14.11 -0.10
N LEU A 175 -4.43 -13.99 1.18
CA LEU A 175 -3.27 -13.21 1.60
C LEU A 175 -1.97 -13.76 1.01
N ARG A 176 -1.75 -15.08 1.09
CA ARG A 176 -0.56 -15.72 0.53
C ARG A 176 -0.46 -15.50 -0.98
N GLU A 177 -1.58 -15.60 -1.70
CA GLU A 177 -1.64 -15.31 -3.13
C GLU A 177 -1.27 -13.86 -3.44
N ARG A 178 -1.78 -12.88 -2.69
CA ARG A 178 -1.42 -11.46 -2.85
C ARG A 178 0.07 -11.21 -2.60
N LEU A 179 0.63 -11.83 -1.57
CA LEU A 179 2.07 -11.74 -1.27
C LEU A 179 2.92 -12.35 -2.40
N MET A 180 2.55 -13.54 -2.89
CA MET A 180 3.22 -14.19 -4.02
C MET A 180 3.14 -13.36 -5.31
N GLN A 181 2.00 -12.72 -5.55
CA GLN A 181 1.80 -11.81 -6.69
C GLN A 181 2.43 -10.44 -6.50
N ARG A 182 2.99 -10.16 -5.30
CA ARG A 182 3.61 -8.89 -4.93
C ARG A 182 2.69 -7.67 -5.15
N THR A 183 1.40 -7.86 -4.91
CA THR A 183 0.38 -6.81 -5.11
C THR A 183 0.20 -5.91 -3.88
N LEU A 184 0.87 -6.22 -2.78
CA LEU A 184 0.81 -5.42 -1.55
C LEU A 184 1.80 -4.25 -1.61
N PRO A 185 1.44 -3.07 -1.05
CA PRO A 185 2.30 -1.88 -1.00
C PRO A 185 3.43 -2.06 0.02
N MET A 186 4.29 -3.04 -0.21
CA MET A 186 5.43 -3.36 0.64
C MET A 186 6.68 -3.58 -0.20
N PRO A 187 7.86 -3.22 0.34
CA PRO A 187 9.13 -3.51 -0.28
C PRO A 187 9.30 -5.01 -0.56
N THR A 188 10.00 -5.34 -1.65
CA THR A 188 10.23 -6.72 -2.08
C THR A 188 10.88 -7.58 -1.00
N ASP A 189 11.89 -7.05 -0.32
CA ASP A 189 12.60 -7.75 0.75
C ASP A 189 11.70 -8.04 1.96
N LEU A 190 10.86 -7.08 2.35
CA LEU A 190 9.88 -7.29 3.42
C LEU A 190 8.82 -8.33 3.02
N ASN A 191 8.34 -8.30 1.77
CA ASN A 191 7.39 -9.29 1.27
C ASN A 191 7.98 -10.71 1.33
N ASP A 192 9.22 -10.87 0.88
CA ASP A 192 9.92 -12.16 0.91
C ASP A 192 10.11 -12.66 2.36
N MET A 193 10.42 -11.77 3.31
CA MET A 193 10.48 -12.10 4.75
C MET A 193 9.12 -12.53 5.31
N VAL A 194 8.04 -11.84 4.94
CA VAL A 194 6.68 -12.19 5.35
C VAL A 194 6.27 -13.55 4.79
N LEU A 195 6.51 -13.81 3.51
CA LEU A 195 6.25 -15.10 2.88
C LEU A 195 7.02 -16.24 3.56
N ALA A 196 8.29 -16.00 3.90
CA ALA A 196 9.10 -16.97 4.64
C ALA A 196 8.50 -17.25 6.04
N ALA A 197 8.09 -16.21 6.76
CA ALA A 197 7.50 -16.33 8.10
C ALA A 197 6.12 -17.02 8.11
N LEU A 198 5.35 -16.91 7.01
CA LEU A 198 4.06 -17.60 6.83
C LEU A 198 4.21 -19.08 6.47
N THR A 199 5.38 -19.50 5.99
CA THR A 199 5.62 -20.89 5.61
C THR A 199 6.01 -21.66 6.87
N PRO A 200 5.21 -22.65 7.32
CA PRO A 200 5.54 -23.41 8.53
C PRO A 200 6.88 -24.11 8.30
N THR A 201 7.89 -23.71 9.06
CA THR A 201 9.16 -24.44 9.12
C THR A 201 8.82 -25.80 9.72
N ARG A 202 8.84 -26.87 8.91
CA ARG A 202 8.76 -28.24 9.44
C ARG A 202 9.99 -28.44 10.32
N GLN A 203 9.82 -28.28 11.62
CA GLN A 203 10.74 -28.78 12.63
C GLN A 203 10.44 -30.26 12.88
#